data_AF-A0A2D4JDJ8-F1
#
_entry.id   AF-A0A2D4JDJ8-F1
#
_cell.length_a   1.000
_cell.length_b   1.000
_cell.length_c   1.000
_cell.angle_alpha   90.00
_cell.angle_beta   90.00
_cell.angle_gamma   90.00
#
_symmetry.space_group_name_H-M   'P 1'
#
loop_
_entity.id
_entity.type
_entity.pdbx_description
1 polymer ?
#
loop_
_entity_poly.entity_id
_entity_poly.type
_entity_poly.pdbx_seq_one_letter_code
_entity_poly.pdbx_strand_id
1 'polypeptide(L)'
;EESALCVYPMKEVDRFITQTRDFCYTKDGKMEDGREVAYIEYDVSSSCVQLSADTLAAYPCGSDHTPSPMASRVPLEAKPVLEKSDARLTAVAASIEDGHTVVFLGDSQGRLHKGYMETAEQTILYASLMIQPNSAVC
;
A
#
# COMPACT_ATOMS: atom_id res chain seq x y z
N GLU A 1 -2.35 -15.87 -16.54
CA GLU A 1 -1.74 -14.79 -15.74
C GLU A 1 -2.52 -14.70 -14.45
N GLU A 2 -1.84 -14.72 -13.31
CA GLU A 2 -2.46 -14.70 -11.99
C GLU A 2 -2.44 -13.27 -11.45
N SER A 3 -3.45 -12.91 -10.67
CA SER A 3 -3.51 -11.63 -9.98
C SER A 3 -4.29 -11.72 -8.68
N ALA A 4 -4.19 -10.70 -7.85
CA ALA A 4 -4.84 -10.65 -6.54
C ALA A 4 -5.38 -9.25 -6.26
N LEU A 5 -6.40 -9.17 -5.41
CA LEU A 5 -6.86 -7.95 -4.77
C LEU A 5 -6.36 -7.94 -3.33
N CYS A 6 -5.60 -6.92 -2.95
CA CYS A 6 -5.17 -6.69 -1.57
C CYS A 6 -5.76 -5.37 -1.06
N VAL A 7 -6.05 -5.30 0.24
CA VAL A 7 -6.58 -4.10 0.89
C VAL A 7 -5.58 -3.60 1.92
N TYR A 8 -5.22 -2.33 1.81
CA TYR A 8 -4.31 -1.65 2.72
C TYR A 8 -5.07 -0.56 3.49
N PRO A 9 -5.37 -0.76 4.78
CA PRO A 9 -5.99 0.30 5.58
C PRO A 9 -5.06 1.51 5.64
N MET A 10 -5.56 2.70 5.30
CA MET A 10 -4.75 3.93 5.31
C MET A 10 -4.12 4.22 6.68
N LYS A 11 -4.78 3.84 7.77
CA LYS A 11 -4.21 3.93 9.12
C LYS A 11 -2.91 3.13 9.28
N GLU A 12 -2.81 1.95 8.67
CA GLU A 12 -1.58 1.13 8.70
C GLU A 12 -0.51 1.72 7.78
N VAL A 13 -0.90 2.24 6.61
CA VAL A 13 0.01 2.97 5.70
C VAL A 13 0.63 4.16 6.43
N ASP A 14 -0.18 5.01 7.06
CA ASP A 14 0.26 6.18 7.80
C ASP A 14 1.15 5.80 8.99
N ARG A 15 0.81 4.72 9.70
CA ARG A 15 1.63 4.19 10.80
C ARG A 15 3.01 3.77 10.29
N PHE A 16 3.09 3.05 9.17
CA PHE A 16 4.36 2.62 8.58
C PHE A 16 5.19 3.81 8.11
N ILE A 17 4.58 4.77 7.40
CA ILE A 17 5.26 6.00 6.96
C ILE A 17 5.82 6.77 8.16
N THR A 18 5.01 6.93 9.21
CA THR A 18 5.41 7.61 10.44
C THR A 18 6.57 6.89 11.13
N GLN A 19 6.51 5.56 11.23
CA GLN A 19 7.60 4.76 11.79
C GLN A 19 8.89 4.91 11.00
N THR A 20 8.84 4.82 9.66
CA THR A 20 10.00 5.03 8.79
C THR A 20 10.63 6.40 9.01
N ARG A 21 9.80 7.46 9.06
CA ARG A 21 10.25 8.83 9.36
C ARG A 21 10.94 8.89 10.73
N ASP A 22 10.29 8.39 11.76
CA ASP A 22 10.77 8.50 13.14
C ASP A 22 12.11 7.78 13.34
N PHE A 23 12.25 6.57 12.78
CA PHE A 23 13.52 5.84 12.78
C PHE A 23 14.60 6.59 12.00
N CYS A 24 14.29 7.13 10.82
CA CYS A 24 15.29 7.83 10.03
C CYS A 24 15.72 9.16 10.67
N TYR A 25 14.83 9.85 11.38
CA TYR A 25 15.13 11.12 12.04
C TYR A 25 15.93 10.94 13.33
N THR A 26 15.62 9.92 14.13
CA THR A 26 16.09 9.85 15.53
C THR A 26 17.00 8.66 15.83
N LYS A 27 17.01 7.63 14.98
CA LYS A 27 17.68 6.35 15.26
C LYS A 27 18.58 5.88 14.13
N ASP A 28 19.09 6.79 13.30
CA ASP A 28 19.97 6.44 12.17
C ASP A 28 19.35 5.37 11.23
N GLY A 29 18.01 5.38 11.12
CA GLY A 29 17.27 4.42 10.31
C GLY A 29 17.25 2.99 10.83
N LYS A 30 17.69 2.74 12.07
CA LYS A 30 17.88 1.38 12.63
C LYS A 30 17.05 1.13 13.87
N MET A 31 16.71 -0.15 14.07
CA MET A 31 16.18 -0.64 15.34
C MET A 31 17.31 -0.80 16.38
N GLU A 32 16.93 -1.04 17.63
CA GLU A 32 17.88 -1.22 18.75
C GLU A 32 18.82 -2.42 18.56
N ASP A 33 18.38 -3.44 17.82
CA ASP A 33 19.18 -4.61 17.46
C ASP A 33 20.08 -4.39 16.22
N GLY A 34 20.12 -3.16 15.69
CA GLY A 34 20.96 -2.77 14.56
C GLY A 34 20.37 -3.07 13.18
N ARG A 35 19.17 -3.69 13.10
CA ARG A 35 18.50 -3.90 11.79
C ARG A 35 18.10 -2.56 11.17
N GLU A 36 18.48 -2.37 9.92
CA GLU A 36 18.08 -1.20 9.13
C GLU A 36 16.59 -1.33 8.73
N VAL A 37 15.81 -0.30 9.03
CA VAL A 37 14.37 -0.23 8.76
C VAL A 37 13.98 0.99 7.92
N ALA A 38 14.80 2.04 7.93
CA ALA A 38 14.61 3.22 7.09
C ALA A 38 15.94 3.64 6.46
N TYR A 39 15.89 4.13 5.23
CA TYR A 39 17.07 4.59 4.48
C TYR A 39 16.70 5.76 3.57
N ILE A 40 17.71 6.38 2.95
CA ILE A 40 17.53 7.43 1.95
C ILE A 40 17.56 6.79 0.56
N GLU A 41 16.51 7.03 -0.21
CA GLU A 41 16.34 6.47 -1.55
C GLU A 41 16.84 7.42 -2.64
N TYR A 42 17.02 6.88 -3.85
CA TYR A 42 17.42 7.59 -5.06
C TYR A 42 18.84 8.18 -5.03
N ASP A 43 19.73 7.61 -4.23
CA ASP A 43 21.16 7.95 -4.16
C ASP A 43 21.45 9.46 -3.98
N VAL A 44 20.58 10.19 -3.29
CA VAL A 44 20.80 11.61 -2.98
C VAL A 44 21.82 11.78 -1.86
N SER A 45 22.45 12.95 -1.78
CA SER A 45 23.37 13.29 -0.69
C SER A 45 22.59 13.64 0.59
N SER A 46 22.03 12.62 1.25
CA SER A 46 21.38 12.68 2.55
C SER A 46 21.58 11.34 3.26
N SER A 47 21.47 11.32 4.59
CA SER A 47 21.48 10.10 5.39
C SER A 47 20.40 10.17 6.46
N CYS A 48 19.98 9.02 6.98
CA CYS A 48 19.31 9.00 8.27
C CYS A 48 20.29 9.50 9.35
N VAL A 49 19.75 10.05 10.45
CA VAL A 49 20.53 10.75 11.47
C VAL A 49 19.95 10.49 12.87
N GLN A 50 20.53 11.14 13.88
CA GLN A 50 20.10 11.08 15.28
C GLN A 50 19.73 12.48 15.79
N LEU A 51 18.69 13.08 15.21
CA LEU A 51 18.11 14.32 15.69
C LEU A 51 17.41 14.09 17.04
N SER A 52 17.17 15.18 17.78
CA SER A 52 16.39 15.15 19.02
C SER A 52 14.99 14.60 18.79
N ALA A 53 14.42 13.89 19.77
CA ALA A 53 13.04 13.40 19.68
C ALA A 53 12.01 14.53 19.49
N ASP A 54 12.30 15.74 19.99
CA ASP A 54 11.46 16.93 19.82
C ASP A 54 11.28 17.32 18.34
N THR A 55 12.22 16.95 17.46
CA THR A 55 12.14 17.16 16.01
C THR A 55 10.89 16.51 15.41
N LEU A 56 10.45 15.36 15.93
CA LEU A 56 9.28 14.64 15.41
C LEU A 56 7.99 15.47 15.54
N ALA A 57 7.85 16.20 16.65
CA ALA A 57 6.70 17.06 16.92
C ALA A 57 6.87 18.46 16.29
N ALA A 58 8.08 18.99 16.28
CA ALA A 58 8.37 20.31 15.71
C ALA A 58 8.24 20.34 14.18
N TYR A 59 8.64 19.25 13.50
CA TYR A 59 8.69 19.17 12.04
C TYR A 59 8.00 17.89 11.53
N PRO A 60 6.67 17.76 11.69
CA PRO A 60 5.95 16.54 11.29
C PRO A 60 6.02 16.28 9.78
N CYS A 61 6.23 17.32 8.99
CA CYS A 61 6.38 17.28 7.53
C CYS A 61 7.84 17.48 7.06
N GLY A 62 8.81 17.45 7.99
CA GLY A 62 10.22 17.72 7.71
C GLY A 62 10.60 19.21 7.61
N SER A 63 11.89 19.44 7.42
CA SER A 63 12.55 20.74 7.19
C SER A 63 13.78 20.54 6.30
N ASP A 64 14.44 21.63 5.95
CA ASP A 64 15.75 21.70 5.27
C ASP A 64 16.85 20.82 5.88
N HIS A 65 16.85 20.63 7.20
CA HIS A 65 17.84 19.85 7.94
C HIS A 65 17.42 18.39 8.20
N THR A 66 16.23 17.98 7.75
CA THR A 66 15.73 16.62 7.98
C THR A 66 16.04 15.69 6.80
N PRO A 67 16.30 14.40 7.04
CA PRO A 67 16.56 13.42 5.99
C PRO A 67 15.44 13.33 4.95
N SER A 68 15.79 13.34 3.66
CA SER A 68 14.85 13.17 2.55
C SER A 68 15.59 12.77 1.25
N PRO A 69 14.98 11.95 0.36
CA PRO A 69 13.71 11.24 0.50
C PRO A 69 13.89 9.90 1.22
N MET A 70 12.97 9.57 2.12
CA MET A 70 13.03 8.37 2.96
C MET A 70 12.27 7.20 2.34
N ALA A 71 12.78 5.99 2.52
CA ALA A 71 12.10 4.75 2.18
C ALA A 71 12.23 3.72 3.30
N SER A 72 11.31 2.75 3.33
CA SER A 72 11.28 1.66 4.31
C SER A 72 11.98 0.43 3.74
N ARG A 73 12.82 -0.23 4.55
CA ARG A 73 13.29 -1.60 4.27
C ARG A 73 12.23 -2.66 4.57
N VAL A 74 11.28 -2.33 5.44
CA VAL A 74 10.22 -3.24 5.88
C VAL A 74 8.97 -2.99 5.02
N PRO A 75 8.47 -3.99 4.27
CA PRO A 75 7.27 -3.83 3.47
C PRO A 75 6.02 -3.79 4.36
N LEU A 76 4.99 -3.10 3.88
CA LEU A 76 3.64 -3.28 4.40
C LEU A 76 3.01 -4.49 3.72
N GLU A 77 2.85 -5.58 4.46
CA GLU A 77 2.27 -6.81 3.96
C GLU A 77 0.73 -6.79 4.04
N ALA A 78 0.07 -7.41 3.06
CA ALA A 78 -1.36 -7.67 3.08
C ALA A 78 -1.64 -9.05 2.47
N LYS A 79 -2.58 -9.79 3.07
CA LYS A 79 -3.09 -11.01 2.47
C LYS A 79 -4.10 -10.66 1.36
N PRO A 80 -4.09 -11.40 0.24
CA PRO A 80 -5.14 -11.26 -0.77
C PRO A 80 -6.54 -11.46 -0.18
N VAL A 81 -7.45 -10.54 -0.48
CA VAL A 81 -8.90 -10.72 -0.22
C VAL A 81 -9.59 -11.43 -1.38
N LEU A 82 -8.93 -11.49 -2.55
CA LEU A 82 -9.33 -12.27 -3.71
C LEU A 82 -8.08 -12.70 -4.45
N GLU A 83 -8.00 -13.97 -4.82
CA GLU A 83 -7.02 -14.49 -5.77
C GLU A 83 -7.73 -14.85 -7.07
N LYS A 84 -7.15 -14.44 -8.20
CA LYS A 84 -7.67 -14.67 -9.54
C LYS A 84 -6.59 -15.36 -10.36
N SER A 85 -6.66 -16.69 -10.42
CA SER A 85 -5.67 -17.54 -11.10
C SER A 85 -5.86 -17.60 -12.63
N ASP A 86 -7.05 -17.26 -13.11
CA ASP A 86 -7.47 -17.39 -14.50
C ASP A 86 -7.42 -16.06 -15.29
N ALA A 87 -7.12 -14.93 -14.65
CA ALA A 87 -7.08 -13.62 -15.31
C ALA A 87 -6.16 -12.62 -14.60
N ARG A 88 -5.59 -11.69 -15.39
CA ARG A 88 -4.87 -10.52 -14.88
C ARG A 88 -5.84 -9.35 -14.70
N LEU A 89 -6.07 -8.95 -13.46
CA LEU A 89 -6.82 -7.74 -13.14
C LEU A 89 -6.07 -6.48 -13.60
N THR A 90 -6.80 -5.51 -14.13
CA THR A 90 -6.27 -4.27 -14.73
C THR A 90 -6.93 -2.99 -14.24
N ALA A 91 -8.12 -3.09 -13.65
CA ALA A 91 -8.85 -1.95 -13.08
C ALA A 91 -9.55 -2.34 -11.78
N VAL A 92 -9.65 -1.41 -10.84
CA VAL A 92 -10.33 -1.60 -9.56
C VAL A 92 -11.17 -0.37 -9.26
N ALA A 93 -12.46 -0.58 -8.96
CA ALA A 93 -13.32 0.42 -8.34
C ALA A 93 -14.03 -0.21 -7.14
N ALA A 94 -14.25 0.57 -6.09
CA ALA A 94 -14.94 0.12 -4.90
C ALA A 94 -16.01 1.13 -4.48
N SER A 95 -17.10 0.64 -3.89
CA SER A 95 -18.18 1.45 -3.34
C SER A 95 -18.75 0.78 -2.10
N ILE A 96 -19.63 1.48 -1.39
CA ILE A 96 -20.35 0.94 -0.23
C ILE A 96 -21.84 1.01 -0.53
N GLU A 97 -22.52 -0.13 -0.43
CA GLU A 97 -23.96 -0.26 -0.64
C GLU A 97 -24.57 -0.94 0.58
N ASP A 98 -25.49 -0.25 1.26
CA ASP A 98 -26.13 -0.72 2.49
C ASP A 98 -25.14 -1.26 3.54
N GLY A 99 -24.01 -0.54 3.72
CA GLY A 99 -22.95 -0.93 4.65
C GLY A 99 -22.02 -2.05 4.17
N HIS A 100 -22.25 -2.62 2.99
CA HIS A 100 -21.40 -3.66 2.40
C HIS A 100 -20.44 -3.04 1.37
N THR A 101 -19.16 -3.40 1.45
CA THR A 101 -18.18 -2.99 0.44
C THR A 101 -18.37 -3.81 -0.83
N VAL A 102 -18.66 -3.14 -1.94
CA VAL A 102 -18.80 -3.73 -3.28
C VAL A 102 -17.58 -3.35 -4.11
N VAL A 103 -17.02 -4.31 -4.84
CA VAL A 103 -15.85 -4.12 -5.72
C VAL A 103 -16.19 -4.47 -7.16
N PHE A 104 -15.62 -3.71 -8.08
CA PHE A 104 -15.69 -3.88 -9.52
C PHE A 104 -14.27 -4.04 -10.04
N LEU A 105 -13.99 -5.17 -10.68
CA LEU A 105 -12.65 -5.56 -11.10
C LEU A 105 -12.65 -5.77 -12.60
N GLY A 106 -11.89 -4.95 -13.31
CA GLY A 106 -11.63 -5.10 -14.74
C GLY A 106 -10.47 -6.08 -14.98
N ASP A 107 -10.54 -6.87 -16.04
CA ASP A 107 -9.43 -7.76 -16.44
C ASP A 107 -8.89 -7.49 -17.86
N SER A 108 -7.74 -8.11 -18.15
CA SER A 108 -7.03 -7.98 -19.43
C SER A 108 -7.78 -8.58 -20.63
N GLN A 109 -8.83 -9.37 -20.40
CA GLN A 109 -9.66 -10.00 -21.44
C GLN A 109 -10.93 -9.20 -21.74
N GLY A 110 -11.13 -8.07 -21.05
CA GLY A 110 -12.28 -7.20 -21.24
C GLY A 110 -13.50 -7.60 -20.44
N ARG A 111 -13.32 -8.32 -19.34
CA ARG A 111 -14.41 -8.64 -18.41
C ARG A 111 -14.43 -7.70 -17.23
N LEU A 112 -15.64 -7.40 -16.76
CA LEU A 112 -15.92 -6.72 -15.51
C LEU A 112 -16.49 -7.73 -14.52
N HIS A 113 -15.75 -8.01 -13.45
CA HIS A 113 -16.18 -8.84 -12.34
C HIS A 113 -16.77 -7.96 -11.24
N LYS A 114 -17.89 -8.38 -10.66
CA LYS A 114 -18.52 -7.72 -9.52
C LYS A 114 -18.44 -8.63 -8.31
N GLY A 115 -18.02 -8.09 -7.18
CA GLY A 115 -17.95 -8.81 -5.93
C GLY A 115 -18.34 -7.95 -4.75
N TYR A 116 -18.55 -8.57 -3.60
CA TYR A 116 -18.67 -7.89 -2.31
C TYR A 116 -17.66 -8.49 -1.33
N MET A 117 -17.16 -7.66 -0.41
CA MET A 117 -16.32 -8.13 0.68
C MET A 117 -17.21 -8.74 1.76
N GLU A 118 -17.18 -10.06 1.90
CA GLU A 118 -17.92 -10.78 2.94
C GLU A 118 -17.26 -10.58 4.31
N THR A 119 -15.93 -10.56 4.31
CA THR A 119 -15.11 -10.27 5.49
C THR A 119 -13.96 -9.36 5.10
N ALA A 120 -13.18 -8.91 6.08
CA ALA A 120 -11.94 -8.16 5.82
C ALA A 120 -10.89 -8.99 5.06
N GLU A 121 -11.06 -10.32 4.99
CA GLU A 121 -10.09 -11.25 4.39
C GLU A 121 -10.63 -11.95 3.13
N GLN A 122 -11.89 -11.71 2.73
CA GLN A 122 -12.52 -12.46 1.66
C GLN A 122 -13.51 -11.62 0.84
N THR A 123 -13.38 -11.70 -0.48
CA THR A 123 -14.28 -11.14 -1.47
C THR A 123 -14.97 -12.26 -2.25
N ILE A 124 -16.29 -12.19 -2.37
CA ILE A 124 -17.08 -13.12 -3.16
C ILE A 124 -17.50 -12.45 -4.46
N LEU A 125 -17.13 -13.04 -5.60
CA LEU A 125 -17.59 -12.60 -6.92
C LEU A 125 -18.99 -13.15 -7.20
N TYR A 126 -19.94 -12.26 -7.50
CA TYR A 126 -21.33 -12.63 -7.78
C TYR A 126 -21.74 -12.44 -9.24
N ALA A 127 -20.96 -11.69 -10.03
CA ALA A 127 -21.22 -11.52 -11.46
C ALA A 127 -19.93 -11.28 -12.26
N SER A 128 -19.96 -11.65 -13.54
CA SER A 128 -18.88 -11.37 -14.49
C SER A 128 -19.47 -11.09 -15.86
N LEU A 129 -19.18 -9.91 -16.42
CA LEU A 129 -19.75 -9.41 -17.66
C LEU A 129 -18.65 -9.19 -18.70
N MET A 130 -18.89 -9.58 -19.94
CA MET A 130 -18.01 -9.23 -21.05
C MET A 130 -18.31 -7.79 -21.48
N ILE A 131 -17.32 -6.91 -21.41
CA ILE A 131 -17.42 -5.51 -21.86
C ILE A 131 -16.98 -5.42 -23.32
N GLN A 132 -15.75 -5.85 -23.60
CA GLN A 132 -15.20 -5.91 -24.96
C GLN A 132 -14.16 -7.02 -25.06
N PRO A 133 -14.40 -8.09 -25.84
CA PRO A 133 -13.47 -9.21 -25.93
C PRO A 133 -12.06 -8.78 -26.36
N ASN A 134 -11.05 -9.31 -25.67
CA ASN A 134 -9.62 -9.07 -25.95
C ASN A 134 -9.18 -7.60 -25.82
N SER A 135 -9.90 -6.79 -25.04
CA SER A 135 -9.54 -5.41 -24.75
C SER A 135 -9.55 -5.18 -23.25
N ALA A 136 -8.42 -4.81 -22.65
CA ALA A 136 -8.34 -4.63 -21.21
C ALA A 136 -9.33 -3.57 -20.72
N VAL A 137 -10.01 -3.87 -19.61
CA VAL A 137 -10.81 -2.86 -18.89
C VAL A 137 -9.84 -1.98 -18.07
N CYS A 138 -9.90 -0.67 -18.27
CA CYS A 138 -9.06 0.33 -17.60
C CYS A 138 -9.88 1.21 -16.67
#